data_AF-Q19A17-F1
#
_entry.id   AF-Q19A17-F1
#
_cell.length_a   1.000
_cell.length_b   1.000
_cell.length_c   1.000
_cell.angle_alpha   90.00
_cell.angle_beta   90.00
_cell.angle_gamma   90.00
#
_symmetry.space_group_name_H-M   'P 1'
#
loop_
_entity.id
_entity.type
_entity.pdbx_description
1 polymer ?
#
loop_
_entity_poly.entity_id
_entity_poly.type
_entity_poly.pdbx_seq_one_letter_code
_entity_poly.pdbx_strand_id
1 'polypeptide(L)'
;NGRPLPNTVRMRIVEMANLGIRPCDISRQLRVSHGCVSKILARYQETGSILPGAIGGSKPRVTTPKVVGKIREYKQRDPGIFA
;
A
#
# COMPACT_ATOMS: atom_id res chain seq x y z
N ASN A 1 0.90 -4.28 17.03
CA ASN A 1 1.52 -5.00 15.89
C ASN A 1 0.58 -4.97 14.69
N GLY A 2 0.92 -4.25 13.62
CA GLY A 2 0.02 -4.03 12.47
C GLY A 2 0.33 -2.78 11.65
N ARG A 3 1.17 -1.88 12.17
CA ARG A 3 1.68 -0.72 11.43
C ARG A 3 2.89 -1.11 10.57
N PRO A 4 3.08 -0.48 9.39
CA PRO A 4 4.29 -0.65 8.58
C PRO A 4 5.56 -0.29 9.35
N LEU A 5 6.69 -0.84 8.91
CA LEU A 5 8.00 -0.32 9.31
C LEU A 5 8.14 1.15 8.91
N PRO A 6 8.86 1.97 9.69
CA PRO A 6 9.19 3.34 9.31
C PRO A 6 9.85 3.41 7.94
N ASN A 7 9.54 4.45 7.16
CA ASN A 7 10.10 4.61 5.81
C ASN A 7 11.63 4.67 5.80
N THR A 8 12.25 5.23 6.84
CA THR A 8 13.71 5.25 7.00
C THR A 8 14.31 3.84 7.02
N VAL A 9 13.70 2.91 7.76
CA VAL A 9 14.14 1.51 7.80
C VAL A 9 13.89 0.81 6.47
N ARG A 10 12.75 1.10 5.82
CA ARG A 10 12.39 0.53 4.51
C ARG A 10 13.36 0.97 3.41
N MET A 11 13.74 2.25 3.39
CA MET A 11 14.78 2.77 2.48
C MET A 11 16.12 2.11 2.77
N ARG A 12 16.49 2.00 4.06
CA ARG A 12 17.77 1.37 4.43
C ARG A 12 17.88 -0.08 3.98
N ILE A 13 16.78 -0.85 4.04
CA ILE A 13 16.73 -2.23 3.51
C ILE A 13 17.08 -2.25 2.01
N VAL A 14 16.51 -1.34 1.22
CA VAL A 14 16.73 -1.26 -0.23
C VAL A 14 18.16 -0.80 -0.54
N GLU A 15 18.66 0.22 0.16
CA GLU A 15 20.05 0.69 0.01
C GLU A 15 21.06 -0.44 0.24
N MET A 16 20.90 -1.19 1.35
CA MET A 16 21.80 -2.29 1.69
C MET A 16 21.75 -3.40 0.64
N ALA A 17 20.56 -3.72 0.11
CA ALA A 17 20.43 -4.69 -0.97
C ALA A 17 21.08 -4.22 -2.27
N ASN A 18 20.96 -2.93 -2.62
CA ASN A 18 21.62 -2.35 -3.79
C ASN A 18 23.15 -2.35 -3.67
N LEU A 19 23.67 -2.30 -2.44
CA LEU A 19 25.10 -2.48 -2.14
C LEU A 19 25.54 -3.97 -2.17
N GLY A 20 24.64 -4.90 -2.53
CA GLY A 20 24.94 -6.33 -2.62
C GLY A 20 24.92 -7.07 -1.29
N ILE A 21 24.44 -6.45 -0.20
CA ILE A 21 24.34 -7.11 1.11
C ILE A 21 23.22 -8.15 1.07
N ARG A 22 23.51 -9.36 1.57
CA ARG A 22 22.53 -10.46 1.58
C ARG A 22 21.34 -10.14 2.49
N PRO A 23 20.10 -10.51 2.12
CA PRO A 23 18.91 -10.26 2.94
C PRO A 23 19.00 -10.77 4.38
N CYS A 24 19.69 -11.90 4.61
CA CYS A 24 19.90 -12.44 5.95
C CYS A 24 20.81 -11.54 6.82
N ASP A 25 21.80 -10.89 6.23
CA ASP A 25 22.67 -9.93 6.90
C ASP A 25 21.92 -8.62 7.19
N ILE A 26 21.10 -8.14 6.24
CA ILE A 26 20.23 -6.97 6.44
C ILE A 26 19.27 -7.18 7.61
N SER A 27 18.64 -8.36 7.66
CA SER A 27 17.72 -8.75 8.74
C SER A 27 18.38 -8.68 10.12
N ARG A 28 19.60 -9.23 10.24
CA ARG A 28 20.39 -9.18 11.49
C ARG A 28 20.81 -7.76 11.86
N GLN A 29 21.33 -6.97 10.92
CA GLN A 29 21.83 -5.62 11.20
C GLN A 29 20.73 -4.64 11.58
N LEU A 30 19.60 -4.67 10.87
CA LEU A 30 18.47 -3.75 11.12
C LEU A 30 17.50 -4.26 12.18
N ARG A 31 17.74 -5.46 12.73
CA ARG A 31 16.85 -6.13 13.71
C ARG A 31 15.40 -6.25 13.21
N VAL A 32 15.25 -6.52 11.91
CA VAL A 32 13.97 -6.71 11.22
C VAL A 32 13.83 -8.18 10.85
N SER A 33 12.63 -8.74 10.94
CA SER A 33 12.40 -10.14 10.57
C SER A 33 12.73 -10.41 9.09
N HIS A 34 13.32 -11.58 8.81
CA HIS A 34 13.69 -11.98 7.45
C HIS A 34 12.51 -11.90 6.47
N GLY A 35 11.32 -12.33 6.90
CA GLY A 35 10.10 -12.23 6.08
C GLY A 35 9.70 -10.80 5.76
N CYS A 36 9.96 -9.83 6.65
CA CYS A 36 9.70 -8.42 6.36
C CYS A 36 10.70 -7.85 5.36
N VAL A 37 12.00 -8.17 5.50
CA VAL A 37 13.04 -7.81 4.52
C VAL A 37 12.70 -8.35 3.14
N SER A 38 12.40 -9.65 3.05
CA SER A 38 12.02 -10.31 1.79
C SER A 38 10.80 -9.65 1.13
N LYS A 39 9.75 -9.36 1.91
CA LYS A 39 8.52 -8.71 1.40
C LYS A 39 8.77 -7.29 0.89
N ILE A 40 9.66 -6.54 1.53
CA ILE A 40 10.00 -5.17 1.10
C ILE A 40 10.80 -5.23 -0.20
N LEU A 41 11.81 -6.10 -0.29
CA LEU A 41 12.64 -6.24 -1.49
C LEU A 41 11.81 -6.72 -2.69
N ALA A 42 10.94 -7.72 -2.50
CA ALA A 42 10.05 -8.18 -3.57
C ALA A 42 9.15 -7.06 -4.09
N ARG A 43 8.48 -6.31 -3.20
CA ARG A 43 7.64 -5.17 -3.58
C ARG A 43 8.43 -4.09 -4.31
N TYR A 44 9.66 -3.82 -3.87
CA TYR A 44 10.52 -2.82 -4.51
C TYR A 44 10.93 -3.25 -5.92
N GLN A 45 11.21 -4.53 -6.14
CA GLN A 45 11.49 -5.07 -7.48
C GLN A 45 10.25 -5.01 -8.39
N GLU A 46 9.06 -5.26 -7.85
CA GLU A 46 7.80 -5.23 -8.60
C GLU A 46 7.32 -3.82 -8.95
N THR A 47 7.51 -2.85 -8.06
CA THR A 47 6.85 -1.52 -8.15
C THR A 47 7.78 -0.32 -8.10
N GLY A 48 9.05 -0.50 -7.70
CA GLY A 48 9.98 0.58 -7.41
C GLY A 48 9.65 1.39 -6.15
N SER A 49 8.56 1.07 -5.43
CA SER A 49 8.10 1.88 -4.30
C SER A 49 8.56 1.32 -2.95
N ILE A 50 9.15 2.19 -2.14
CA ILE A 50 9.43 1.91 -0.72
C ILE A 50 8.18 2.09 0.15
N LEU A 51 7.08 2.66 -0.36
CA LEU A 51 5.90 2.93 0.45
C LEU A 51 5.13 1.63 0.77
N PRO A 52 4.55 1.51 1.98
CA PRO A 52 3.66 0.39 2.29
C PRO A 52 2.42 0.45 1.38
N GLY A 53 1.79 -0.71 1.16
CA GLY A 53 0.48 -0.76 0.51
C GLY A 53 -0.58 -0.05 1.36
N ALA A 54 -1.71 0.32 0.74
CA ALA A 54 -2.84 0.86 1.46
C ALA A 54 -3.29 -0.12 2.57
N ILE A 55 -3.45 0.40 3.79
CA ILE A 55 -3.89 -0.37 4.95
C ILE A 55 -5.29 0.11 5.33
N GLY A 56 -6.21 -0.84 5.43
CA GLY A 56 -7.61 -0.56 5.76
C GLY A 56 -8.45 -0.18 4.54
N GLY A 57 -9.67 0.26 4.83
CA GLY A 57 -10.71 0.48 3.83
C GLY A 57 -11.60 -0.73 3.61
N SER A 58 -12.84 -0.47 3.20
CA SER A 58 -13.79 -1.50 2.77
C SER A 58 -14.00 -1.39 1.28
N LYS A 59 -14.09 -2.53 0.59
CA LYS A 59 -14.64 -2.53 -0.77
C LYS A 59 -16.05 -1.90 -0.73
N PRO A 60 -16.41 -1.00 -1.68
CA PRO A 60 -17.74 -0.40 -1.71
C PRO A 60 -18.80 -1.50 -1.80
N ARG A 61 -19.62 -1.66 -0.76
CA ARG A 61 -20.68 -2.70 -0.74
C ARG A 61 -21.93 -2.25 -1.50
N VAL A 62 -22.30 -0.98 -1.37
CA VAL A 62 -23.53 -0.40 -1.96
C VAL A 62 -23.22 0.70 -2.99
N THR A 63 -22.07 1.35 -2.88
CA THR A 63 -21.63 2.45 -3.74
C THR A 63 -20.92 1.94 -5.00
N THR A 64 -21.53 0.97 -5.68
CA THR A 64 -20.97 0.46 -6.93
C THR A 64 -20.96 1.57 -8.00
N PRO A 65 -20.04 1.54 -8.98
CA PRO A 65 -19.99 2.55 -10.04
C PRO A 65 -21.33 2.73 -10.77
N LYS A 66 -22.08 1.63 -10.96
CA LYS A 66 -23.42 1.64 -11.58
C LYS A 66 -24.44 2.43 -10.75
N VAL A 67 -24.47 2.22 -9.44
CA VAL A 67 -25.38 2.94 -8.53
C VAL A 67 -25.02 4.42 -8.49
N VAL A 68 -23.73 4.76 -8.38
CA VAL A 68 -23.26 6.16 -8.42
C VAL A 68 -23.63 6.84 -9.75
N GLY A 69 -23.49 6.12 -10.87
CA GLY A 69 -23.91 6.61 -12.18
C GLY A 69 -25.41 6.94 -12.23
N LYS A 70 -26.26 6.05 -11.71
CA LYS A 70 -27.71 6.28 -11.66
C LYS A 70 -28.10 7.44 -10.73
N ILE A 71 -27.45 7.56 -9.57
CA ILE A 71 -27.66 8.71 -8.68
C ILE A 71 -27.33 10.03 -9.40
N ARG A 72 -26.20 10.09 -10.14
CA ARG A 72 -25.83 11.26 -10.93
C ARG A 72 -26.84 11.58 -12.03
N GLU A 73 -27.29 10.56 -12.75
CA GLU A 73 -28.33 10.69 -13.79
C GLU A 73 -29.63 11.27 -13.21
N TYR A 74 -30.09 10.76 -12.05
CA TYR A 74 -31.29 11.27 -11.39
C TYR A 74 -31.13 12.72 -10.91
N LYS A 75 -29.99 13.08 -10.31
CA LYS A 75 -29.72 14.46 -9.88
C LYS A 75 -29.61 15.45 -11.05
N GLN A 76 -29.11 15.00 -12.21
CA GLN A 76 -29.04 15.83 -13.41
C GLN A 76 -30.43 16.08 -14.02
N ARG A 77 -31.29 15.06 -14.01
CA ARG A 77 -32.67 15.18 -14.52
C ARG A 77 -33.55 16.01 -13.60
N ASP A 78 -33.41 15.82 -12.30
CA ASP A 78 -34.14 16.57 -11.28
C ASP A 78 -33.16 17.03 -10.19
N PRO A 79 -32.69 18.29 -10.28
CA PRO A 79 -31.82 18.87 -9.26
C PRO A 79 -32.43 18.90 -7.85
N GLY A 80 -33.76 18.80 -7.71
CA GLY A 80 -34.48 18.82 -6.43
C GLY A 80 -34.65 17.45 -5.77
N ILE A 81 -34.39 16.34 -6.47
CA ILE A 81 -34.74 14.98 -6.02
C ILE A 81 -34.06 14.50 -4.72
N PHE A 82 -32.97 15.16 -4.32
CA PHE A 82 -32.22 14.86 -3.09
C PHE A 82 -32.12 16.07 -2.16
N ALA A 83 -33.02 17.06 -2.32
CA ALA A 83 -33.16 18.19 -1.41
C ALA A 83 -34.08 17.84 -0.24
#